data_AF-A0A2S5DAT8-F1
#
_entry.id   AF-A0A2S5DAT8-F1
#
_cell.length_a   1.000
_cell.length_b   1.000
_cell.length_c   1.000
_cell.angle_alpha   90.00
_cell.angle_beta   90.00
_cell.angle_gamma   90.00
#
_symmetry.space_group_name_H-M   'P 1'
#
loop_
_entity.id
_entity.type
_entity.pdbx_description
1 polymer ?
#
loop_
_entity_poly.entity_id
_entity_poly.type
_entity_poly.pdbx_seq_one_letter_code
_entity_poly.pdbx_strand_id
1 'polypeptide(L)'
;MSSRFWKNAAIATLLLLLLIGIAGLRMRSSLLAMDIGEMNKSPFWRVSTLVLLDDGERGAITRFTGDKNSNWHKFFTLASGMTVREVIENGEIALGTSSRP
;
A
#
# COMPACT_ATOMS: atom_id res chain seq x y z
N MET A 1 11.91 -17.10 -38.96
CA MET A 1 11.86 -16.08 -37.88
C MET A 1 13.24 -16.03 -37.23
N SER A 2 13.96 -14.90 -37.31
CA SER A 2 15.40 -14.82 -36.99
C SER A 2 15.68 -14.90 -35.47
N SER A 3 16.72 -15.63 -35.07
CA SER A 3 17.16 -15.74 -33.66
C SER A 3 17.51 -14.39 -33.02
N ARG A 4 17.88 -13.39 -33.84
CA ARG A 4 18.13 -12.02 -33.39
C ARG A 4 16.84 -11.28 -32.95
N PHE A 5 15.71 -11.56 -33.59
CA PHE A 5 14.42 -10.98 -33.23
C PHE A 5 13.96 -11.46 -31.84
N TRP A 6 14.07 -12.77 -31.59
CA TRP A 6 13.70 -13.35 -30.29
C TRP A 6 14.58 -12.85 -29.15
N LYS A 7 15.89 -12.66 -29.38
CA LYS A 7 16.80 -12.07 -28.39
C LYS A 7 16.42 -10.62 -28.07
N ASN A 8 16.14 -9.80 -29.08
CA ASN A 8 15.75 -8.41 -28.89
C ASN A 8 14.38 -8.30 -28.20
N ALA A 9 13.42 -9.14 -28.57
CA ALA A 9 12.13 -9.22 -27.91
C ALA A 9 12.28 -9.62 -26.43
N ALA A 10 13.06 -10.66 -26.14
CA ALA A 10 13.31 -11.09 -24.76
C ALA A 10 13.95 -9.99 -23.91
N ILE A 11 14.96 -9.28 -24.44
CA ILE A 11 15.60 -8.16 -23.75
C ILE A 11 14.60 -7.03 -23.51
N ALA A 12 13.80 -6.67 -24.51
CA ALA A 12 12.77 -5.63 -24.38
C ALA A 12 11.72 -6.01 -23.32
N THR A 13 11.26 -7.26 -23.30
CA THR A 13 10.35 -7.77 -22.26
C THR A 13 10.98 -7.71 -20.88
N LEU A 14 12.26 -8.10 -20.74
CA LEU A 14 12.98 -8.05 -19.47
C LEU A 14 13.10 -6.62 -18.94
N LEU A 15 13.45 -5.66 -19.80
CA LEU A 15 13.50 -4.24 -19.45
C LEU A 15 12.13 -3.70 -19.08
N LEU A 16 11.07 -4.11 -19.79
CA LEU A 16 9.71 -3.71 -19.47
C LEU A 16 9.29 -4.23 -18.08
N LEU A 17 9.56 -5.49 -17.77
CA LEU A 17 9.28 -6.08 -16.46
C LEU A 17 10.06 -5.37 -15.34
N LEU A 18 11.33 -5.03 -15.60
CA LEU A 18 12.14 -4.26 -14.66
C LEU A 18 11.52 -2.88 -14.38
N LEU A 19 11.11 -2.17 -15.43
CA LEU A 19 10.47 -0.85 -15.31
C LEU A 19 9.15 -0.93 -14.53
N ILE A 20 8.34 -1.95 -14.79
CA ILE A 20 7.09 -2.20 -14.05
C ILE A 20 7.40 -2.45 -12.56
N GLY A 21 8.41 -3.27 -12.25
CA GLY A 21 8.84 -3.52 -10.88
C GLY A 21 9.28 -2.25 -10.15
N ILE A 22 10.11 -1.41 -10.79
CA ILE A 22 10.55 -0.13 -10.23
C ILE A 22 9.38 0.82 -10.01
N ALA A 23 8.45 0.91 -10.98
CA ALA A 23 7.26 1.74 -10.87
C ALA A 23 6.37 1.29 -9.70
N GLY A 24 6.17 -0.01 -9.53
CA GLY A 24 5.43 -0.57 -8.40
C GLY A 24 6.07 -0.24 -7.04
N LEU A 25 7.40 -0.39 -6.91
CA LEU A 25 8.11 -0.02 -5.69
C LEU A 25 8.02 1.47 -5.38
N ARG A 26 8.13 2.34 -6.39
CA ARG A 26 7.92 3.78 -6.21
C ARG A 26 6.50 4.11 -5.80
N MET A 27 5.50 3.50 -6.44
CA MET A 27 4.09 3.68 -6.07
C MET A 27 3.83 3.24 -4.63
N ARG A 28 4.37 2.10 -4.20
CA ARG A 28 4.27 1.64 -2.81
C ARG A 28 4.91 2.64 -1.84
N SER A 29 6.12 3.11 -2.14
CA SER A 29 6.81 4.10 -1.31
C SER A 29 6.01 5.40 -1.19
N SER A 30 5.48 5.90 -2.31
CA SER A 30 4.61 7.07 -2.34
C SER A 30 3.33 6.86 -1.54
N LEU A 31 2.71 5.67 -1.64
CA LEU A 31 1.52 5.34 -0.87
C LEU A 31 1.82 5.33 0.64
N LEU A 32 2.92 4.70 1.06
CA LEU A 32 3.30 4.63 2.48
C LEU A 32 3.59 6.01 3.09
N ALA A 33 4.13 6.94 2.29
CA ALA A 33 4.39 8.31 2.71
C ALA A 33 3.19 9.26 2.53
N MET A 34 2.10 8.80 1.89
CA MET A 34 0.93 9.61 1.63
C MET A 34 0.12 9.80 2.92
N ASP A 35 -0.37 11.01 3.13
CA ASP A 35 -1.35 11.30 4.16
C ASP A 35 -2.65 10.53 3.87
N ILE A 36 -3.24 9.93 4.90
CA ILE A 36 -4.44 9.11 4.77
C ILE A 36 -5.64 9.95 4.30
N GLY A 37 -5.75 11.21 4.72
CA GLY A 37 -6.76 12.15 4.25
C GLY A 37 -6.62 12.47 2.76
N GLU A 38 -5.40 12.66 2.27
CA GLU A 38 -5.12 12.82 0.83
C GLU A 38 -5.40 11.53 0.05
N MET A 39 -5.07 10.38 0.62
CA MET A 39 -5.42 9.07 0.05
C MET A 39 -6.94 8.92 -0.10
N ASN A 40 -7.75 9.40 0.87
CA ASN A 40 -9.21 9.32 0.80
C ASN A 40 -9.80 10.05 -0.41
N LYS A 41 -9.23 11.22 -0.72
CA LYS A 41 -9.72 12.11 -1.78
C LYS A 41 -9.50 11.49 -3.17
N SER A 42 -8.56 10.54 -3.29
CA SER A 42 -8.21 9.90 -4.55
C SER A 42 -8.72 8.45 -4.62
N PRO A 43 -9.72 8.15 -5.47
CA PRO A 43 -10.17 6.78 -5.72
C PRO A 43 -9.03 5.87 -6.19
N PHE A 44 -8.08 6.42 -6.96
CA PHE A 44 -6.90 5.70 -7.44
C PHE A 44 -6.06 5.16 -6.27
N TRP A 45 -5.72 6.00 -5.30
CA TRP A 45 -4.89 5.58 -4.17
C TRP A 45 -5.65 4.65 -3.22
N ARG A 46 -6.96 4.88 -3.02
CA ARG A 46 -7.82 3.96 -2.25
C ARG A 46 -7.79 2.55 -2.83
N VAL A 47 -7.94 2.40 -4.14
CA VAL A 47 -7.88 1.07 -4.79
C VAL A 47 -6.45 0.53 -4.77
N SER A 48 -5.44 1.38 -4.96
CA SER A 48 -4.05 0.97 -4.98
C SER A 48 -3.60 0.33 -3.66
N THR A 49 -4.20 0.71 -2.52
CA THR A 49 -3.93 0.04 -1.22
C THR A 49 -4.24 -1.45 -1.23
N LEU A 50 -5.19 -1.91 -2.06
CA LEU A 50 -5.54 -3.33 -2.16
C LEU A 50 -4.48 -4.16 -2.88
N VAL A 51 -3.62 -3.52 -3.67
CA VAL A 51 -2.60 -4.19 -4.48
C VAL A 51 -1.19 -3.92 -3.95
N LEU A 52 -0.95 -2.71 -3.44
CA LEU A 52 0.37 -2.25 -3.01
C LEU A 52 0.69 -2.54 -1.54
N LEU A 53 -0.33 -2.85 -0.73
CA LEU A 53 -0.16 -3.24 0.67
C LEU A 53 -0.38 -4.74 0.83
N ASP A 54 0.41 -5.36 1.71
CA ASP A 54 0.24 -6.77 2.06
C ASP A 54 -0.99 -7.00 2.97
N ASP A 55 -1.33 -8.26 3.24
CA ASP A 55 -2.47 -8.61 4.09
C ASP A 55 -2.29 -8.16 5.55
N GLY A 56 -1.04 -8.14 6.04
CA GLY A 56 -0.69 -7.70 7.39
C GLY A 56 -0.87 -6.20 7.57
N GLU A 57 -0.34 -5.40 6.64
CA GLU A 57 -0.46 -3.94 6.57
C GLU A 57 -1.95 -3.53 6.48
N ARG A 58 -2.74 -4.21 5.63
CA ARG A 58 -4.19 -3.99 5.56
C ARG A 58 -4.91 -4.34 6.86
N GLY A 59 -4.48 -5.41 7.52
CA GLY A 59 -4.97 -5.81 8.84
C GLY A 59 -4.64 -4.77 9.91
N ALA A 60 -3.42 -4.21 9.90
CA ALA A 60 -2.99 -3.17 10.82
C ALA A 60 -3.84 -1.89 10.68
N ILE A 61 -4.09 -1.45 9.45
CA ILE A 61 -4.99 -0.33 9.15
C ILE A 61 -6.40 -0.60 9.71
N THR A 62 -6.93 -1.80 9.50
CA THR A 62 -8.27 -2.18 10.00
C THR A 62 -8.31 -2.18 11.53
N ARG A 63 -7.25 -2.62 12.22
CA ARG A 63 -7.19 -2.64 13.69
C ARG A 63 -6.97 -1.27 14.31
N PHE A 64 -6.20 -0.39 13.66
CA PHE A 64 -6.12 1.01 14.06
C PHE A 64 -7.51 1.66 14.11
N THR A 65 -8.43 1.22 13.24
CA THR A 65 -9.84 1.65 13.25
C THR A 65 -10.75 0.84 14.16
N GLY A 66 -10.18 -0.07 14.97
CA GLY A 66 -10.82 -1.20 15.63
C GLY A 66 -12.00 -0.91 16.56
N ASP A 67 -12.40 0.35 16.71
CA ASP A 67 -13.60 0.69 17.44
C ASP A 67 -14.89 0.68 16.61
N LYS A 68 -14.91 0.80 15.27
CA LYS A 68 -16.20 0.70 14.52
C LYS A 68 -16.06 0.05 13.16
N ASN A 69 -16.59 -1.17 13.07
CA ASN A 69 -16.99 -1.82 11.83
C ASN A 69 -17.53 -0.79 10.80
N SER A 70 -16.92 -0.82 9.62
CA SER A 70 -17.39 -0.28 8.34
C SER A 70 -17.36 1.22 8.03
N ASN A 71 -16.89 2.13 8.89
CA ASN A 71 -16.91 3.56 8.55
C ASN A 71 -15.56 4.12 8.05
N TRP A 72 -15.24 3.85 6.78
CA TRP A 72 -14.08 4.40 6.08
C TRP A 72 -14.00 5.92 6.21
N HIS A 73 -15.13 6.63 6.22
CA HIS A 73 -15.12 8.09 6.39
C HIS A 73 -14.56 8.49 7.77
N LYS A 74 -14.97 7.81 8.84
CA LYS A 74 -14.45 8.06 10.20
C LYS A 74 -12.96 7.74 10.31
N PHE A 75 -12.49 6.68 9.66
CA PHE A 75 -11.06 6.37 9.55
C PHE A 75 -10.28 7.52 8.94
N PHE A 76 -10.72 7.99 7.77
CA PHE A 76 -10.03 9.07 7.07
C PHE A 76 -10.05 10.39 7.84
N THR A 77 -11.09 10.65 8.65
CA THR A 77 -11.13 11.81 9.54
C THR A 77 -10.19 11.66 10.73
N LEU A 78 -10.17 10.50 11.40
CA LEU A 78 -9.34 10.27 12.59
C LEU A 78 -7.84 10.12 12.27
N ALA A 79 -7.53 9.55 11.11
CA ALA A 79 -6.16 9.37 10.63
C ALA A 79 -5.70 10.50 9.70
N SER A 80 -6.52 11.55 9.51
CA SER A 80 -6.11 12.73 8.75
C SER A 80 -4.93 13.41 9.46
N GLY A 81 -3.85 13.69 8.74
CA GLY A 81 -2.60 14.20 9.31
C GLY A 81 -1.57 13.11 9.62
N MET A 82 -1.92 11.82 9.43
CA MET A 82 -1.00 10.70 9.55
C MET A 82 -0.73 10.08 8.18
N THR A 83 0.50 9.66 7.99
CA THR A 83 0.90 8.86 6.82
C THR A 83 0.35 7.43 6.93
N VAL A 84 0.20 6.77 5.79
CA VAL A 84 -0.20 5.34 5.74
C VAL A 84 0.76 4.47 6.56
N ARG A 85 2.06 4.78 6.53
CA ARG A 85 3.06 4.08 7.35
C ARG A 85 2.79 4.22 8.84
N GLU A 86 2.56 5.43 9.34
CA GLU A 86 2.32 5.67 10.77
C GLU A 86 1.04 4.97 11.25
N VAL A 87 0.01 4.89 10.40
CA VAL A 87 -1.21 4.14 10.69
C VAL A 87 -0.93 2.63 10.79
N ILE A 88 -0.13 2.09 9.88
CA ILE A 88 0.28 0.68 9.93
C ILE A 88 1.08 0.40 11.20
N GLU A 89 2.12 1.20 11.47
CA GLU A 89 2.98 1.05 12.65
C GLU A 89 2.17 1.10 13.95
N ASN A 90 1.23 2.05 14.07
CA ASN A 90 0.35 2.15 15.24
C ASN A 90 -0.64 0.98 15.35
N GLY A 91 -1.13 0.48 14.21
CA GLY A 91 -1.97 -0.73 14.15
C GLY A 91 -1.22 -2.01 14.52
N GLU A 92 0.08 -2.09 14.23
CA GLU A 92 0.95 -3.18 14.64
C GLU A 92 1.35 -3.11 16.12
N ILE A 93 1.59 -1.92 16.66
CA ILE A 93 1.85 -1.73 18.10
C ILE A 93 0.65 -2.21 18.93
N ALA A 94 -0.58 -1.96 18.46
CA ALA A 94 -1.80 -2.48 19.09
C ALA A 94 -1.86 -4.02 19.13
N LEU A 95 -1.18 -4.74 18.23
CA LEU A 95 -1.03 -6.20 18.30
C LEU A 95 -0.01 -6.62 19.37
N GLY A 96 1.12 -5.92 19.45
CA GLY A 96 2.23 -6.23 20.35
C GLY A 96 1.93 -5.99 21.84
N THR A 97 0.98 -5.13 22.17
CA THR A 97 0.54 -4.89 23.56
C THR A 97 -0.54 -5.85 24.05
N SER A 98 -1.23 -6.57 23.14
CA SER A 98 -2.26 -7.56 23.49
C SER A 98 -1.71 -8.92 23.94
N SER A 99 -0.40 -9.15 23.81
CA SER A 99 0.28 -10.42 24.10
C SER A 99 1.08 -10.42 25.41
N ARG A 100 0.96 -9.39 26.25
CA ARG A 100 1.47 -9.43 27.63
C ARG A 100 0.32 -9.71 28.62
N PRO A 101 0.35 -10.84 29.35
CA PRO A 101 -0.60 -11.15 30.42
C PRO A 101 -0.45 -10.20 31.62
#